data_AF-A0A1G5FD08-F1
#
_entry.id   AF-A0A1G5FD08-F1
#
_cell.length_a   1.000
_cell.length_b   1.000
_cell.length_c   1.000
_cell.angle_alpha   90.00
_cell.angle_beta   90.00
_cell.angle_gamma   90.00
#
_symmetry.space_group_name_H-M   'P 1'
#
loop_
_entity.id
_entity.type
_entity.pdbx_description
1 polymer ?
#
loop_
_entity_poly.entity_id
_entity_poly.type
_entity_poly.pdbx_seq_one_letter_code
_entity_poly.pdbx_strand_id
1 'polypeptide(L)'
;MKKQNSLRTLLGLSQQDMAMLLNVTRGQYSMYECGHRNLPHHAAQLLSELLLHANAPQTVQKQSNAHDTERHHLEALLRENQYQQLLLEKKTKALEKKHNASLHAGRVVDFVKARNAQRKNNDRPLAVPARKASANDDYVKMGIDFEIKRELLVYEKKLLEQKIKDMARLRGDV
;
A
#
# COMPACT_ATOMS: atom_id res chain seq x y z
N MET A 1 3.63 -26.29 -29.35
CA MET A 1 2.46 -26.14 -30.26
C MET A 1 2.23 -24.66 -30.49
N LYS A 2 2.11 -24.25 -31.77
CA LYS A 2 2.21 -22.85 -32.21
C LYS A 2 1.10 -21.99 -31.58
N LYS A 3 1.50 -20.87 -30.96
CA LYS A 3 0.63 -19.82 -30.43
C LYS A 3 -0.12 -19.16 -31.60
N GLN A 4 -1.26 -19.73 -31.98
CA GLN A 4 -2.20 -19.04 -32.84
C GLN A 4 -2.95 -18.03 -31.98
N ASN A 5 -3.10 -16.80 -32.49
CA ASN A 5 -3.89 -15.74 -31.88
C ASN A 5 -5.35 -16.20 -31.79
N SER A 6 -5.70 -16.91 -30.71
CA SER A 6 -7.06 -17.41 -30.55
C SER A 6 -8.03 -16.25 -30.35
N LEU A 7 -9.21 -16.31 -30.98
CA LEU A 7 -10.24 -15.26 -30.89
C LEU A 7 -10.61 -14.95 -29.42
N ARG A 8 -10.52 -15.94 -28.52
CA ARG A 8 -10.67 -15.73 -27.08
C ARG A 8 -9.64 -14.78 -26.48
N THR A 9 -8.40 -14.78 -26.99
CA THR A 9 -7.32 -13.91 -26.52
C THR A 9 -7.58 -12.46 -26.91
N LEU A 10 -8.15 -12.24 -28.11
CA LEU A 10 -8.59 -10.91 -28.53
C LEU A 10 -9.71 -10.37 -27.63
N LEU A 11 -10.59 -11.26 -27.15
CA LEU A 11 -11.70 -10.92 -26.27
C LEU A 11 -11.33 -10.95 -24.76
N GLY A 12 -10.12 -11.38 -24.39
CA GLY A 12 -9.69 -11.51 -23.00
C GLY A 12 -10.39 -12.62 -22.20
N LEU A 13 -10.97 -13.61 -22.87
CA LEU A 13 -11.79 -14.66 -22.25
C LEU A 13 -11.09 -16.02 -22.24
N SER A 14 -11.42 -16.87 -21.27
CA SER A 14 -10.96 -18.27 -21.27
C SER A 14 -11.79 -19.12 -22.26
N GLN A 15 -11.31 -20.34 -22.54
CA GLN A 15 -12.08 -21.31 -23.35
C GLN A 15 -13.42 -21.66 -22.70
N GLN A 16 -13.45 -21.70 -21.37
CA GLN A 16 -14.67 -21.99 -20.62
C GLN A 16 -15.65 -20.83 -20.73
N ASP A 17 -15.17 -19.59 -20.60
CA ASP A 17 -16.02 -18.40 -20.68
C ASP A 17 -16.61 -18.24 -22.09
N MET A 18 -15.80 -18.47 -23.12
CA MET A 18 -16.28 -18.48 -24.51
C MET A 18 -17.33 -19.56 -24.76
N ALA A 19 -17.13 -20.76 -24.20
CA ALA A 19 -18.09 -21.84 -24.35
C ALA A 19 -19.42 -21.50 -23.66
N MET A 20 -19.38 -20.93 -22.45
CA MET A 20 -20.57 -20.47 -21.75
C MET A 20 -21.28 -19.34 -22.53
N LEU A 21 -20.53 -18.34 -23.00
CA LEU A 21 -21.05 -17.19 -23.72
C LEU A 21 -21.73 -17.58 -25.03
N LEU A 22 -21.12 -18.51 -25.77
CA LEU A 22 -21.65 -19.03 -27.04
C LEU A 22 -22.67 -20.16 -26.86
N ASN A 23 -22.99 -20.53 -25.61
CA ASN A 23 -23.88 -21.63 -25.25
C ASN A 23 -23.49 -22.97 -25.92
N VAL A 24 -22.20 -23.29 -25.90
CA VAL A 24 -21.63 -24.56 -26.40
C VAL A 24 -20.79 -25.23 -25.33
N THR A 25 -20.40 -26.48 -25.55
CA THR A 25 -19.49 -27.16 -24.62
C THR A 25 -18.05 -26.66 -24.80
N ARG A 26 -17.25 -26.69 -23.71
CA ARG A 26 -15.82 -26.35 -23.75
C ARG A 26 -15.06 -27.17 -24.80
N GLY A 27 -15.36 -28.46 -24.92
CA GLY A 27 -14.74 -29.35 -25.91
C GLY A 27 -15.08 -28.92 -27.34
N GLN A 28 -16.34 -28.53 -27.60
CA GLN A 28 -16.77 -28.04 -28.91
C GLN A 28 -16.08 -26.73 -29.28
N TYR A 29 -15.93 -25.81 -28.33
CA TYR A 29 -15.18 -24.58 -28.56
C TYR A 29 -13.68 -24.84 -28.79
N SER A 30 -13.07 -25.76 -28.02
CA SER A 30 -11.67 -26.15 -28.22
C SER A 30 -11.43 -26.80 -29.60
N MET A 31 -12.37 -27.63 -30.08
CA MET A 31 -12.30 -28.23 -31.41
C MET A 31 -12.45 -27.20 -32.52
N TYR A 32 -13.27 -26.17 -32.29
CA TYR A 32 -13.36 -25.02 -33.18
C TYR A 32 -12.07 -24.20 -33.20
N GLU A 33 -11.49 -23.88 -32.04
CA GLU A 33 -10.22 -23.15 -31.99
C GLU A 33 -9.06 -23.89 -32.69
N CYS A 34 -9.06 -25.22 -32.63
CA CYS A 34 -8.07 -26.04 -33.33
C CYS A 34 -8.43 -26.32 -34.80
N GLY A 35 -9.55 -25.80 -35.31
CA GLY A 35 -9.97 -25.96 -36.71
C GLY A 35 -10.54 -27.33 -37.07
N HIS A 36 -10.81 -28.19 -36.08
CA HIS A 36 -11.32 -29.54 -36.30
C HIS A 36 -12.84 -29.62 -36.43
N ARG A 37 -13.59 -28.59 -35.98
CA ARG A 37 -15.06 -28.59 -36.05
C ARG A 37 -15.61 -27.17 -36.16
N ASN A 38 -16.64 -26.99 -36.97
CA ASN A 38 -17.35 -25.72 -37.04
C ASN A 38 -18.26 -25.53 -35.81
N LEU A 39 -18.44 -24.27 -35.40
CA LEU A 39 -19.43 -23.92 -34.39
C LEU A 39 -20.86 -24.07 -34.95
N PRO A 40 -21.85 -24.30 -34.09
CA PRO A 40 -23.25 -24.16 -34.46
C PRO A 40 -23.52 -22.76 -35.03
N HIS A 41 -24.48 -22.65 -35.95
CA HIS A 41 -24.77 -21.38 -36.63
C HIS A 41 -25.06 -20.21 -35.67
N HIS A 42 -25.84 -20.44 -34.61
CA HIS A 42 -26.13 -19.42 -33.61
C HIS A 42 -24.87 -18.92 -32.88
N ALA A 43 -23.95 -19.83 -32.54
CA ALA A 43 -22.70 -19.51 -31.87
C ALA A 43 -21.72 -18.80 -32.80
N ALA A 44 -21.67 -19.17 -34.09
CA ALA A 44 -20.85 -18.49 -35.08
C ALA A 44 -21.34 -17.05 -35.32
N GLN A 45 -22.66 -16.85 -35.38
CA GLN A 45 -23.26 -15.52 -35.53
C GLN A 45 -22.95 -14.63 -34.32
N LEU A 46 -23.20 -15.10 -33.09
CA LEU A 46 -22.88 -14.35 -31.87
C LEU A 46 -21.38 -14.02 -31.76
N LEU A 47 -20.50 -14.96 -32.13
CA LEU A 47 -19.06 -14.72 -32.15
C LEU A 47 -18.69 -13.60 -33.13
N SER A 48 -19.31 -13.55 -34.31
CA SER A 48 -19.06 -12.49 -35.29
C SER A 48 -19.52 -11.12 -34.79
N GLU A 49 -20.68 -11.05 -34.12
CA GLU A 49 -21.21 -9.83 -33.52
C GLU A 49 -20.28 -9.31 -32.39
N LEU A 50 -19.79 -10.22 -31.54
CA LEU A 50 -18.82 -9.89 -30.49
C LEU A 50 -17.50 -9.35 -31.05
N LEU A 51 -16.99 -9.94 -32.13
CA LEU A 51 -15.76 -9.48 -32.78
C LEU A 51 -15.95 -8.12 -33.44
N LEU A 52 -17.10 -7.86 -34.03
CA LEU A 52 -17.43 -6.55 -34.59
C LEU A 52 -17.51 -5.49 -33.48
N HIS A 53 -18.15 -5.81 -32.36
CA HIS A 53 -18.21 -4.91 -31.20
C HIS A 53 -16.84 -4.66 -30.56
N ALA A 54 -16.00 -5.69 -30.43
CA ALA A 54 -14.68 -5.58 -29.84
C ALA A 54 -13.70 -4.76 -30.71
N ASN A 55 -13.86 -4.82 -32.04
CA ASN A 55 -13.04 -4.07 -32.99
C ASN A 55 -13.63 -2.71 -33.38
N ALA A 56 -14.87 -2.41 -32.97
CA ALA A 56 -15.43 -1.09 -33.19
C ALA A 56 -14.59 -0.03 -32.44
N PRO A 57 -14.26 1.12 -33.07
CA PRO A 57 -13.58 2.19 -32.37
C PRO A 57 -14.44 2.57 -31.17
N GLN A 58 -13.88 2.40 -29.97
CA GLN A 58 -14.61 2.63 -28.73
C GLN A 58 -15.17 4.04 -28.76
N THR A 59 -16.48 4.16 -28.95
CA THR A 59 -17.19 5.37 -28.57
C THR A 59 -17.00 5.47 -27.07
N VAL A 60 -16.52 6.62 -26.61
CA VAL A 60 -16.12 6.92 -25.24
C VAL A 60 -17.32 6.70 -24.30
N GLN A 61 -17.61 5.46 -23.90
CA GLN A 61 -18.73 5.13 -23.04
C GLN A 61 -18.21 4.54 -21.74
N LYS A 62 -18.35 5.35 -20.68
CA LYS A 62 -18.28 5.02 -19.24
C LYS A 62 -16.99 4.36 -18.72
N GLN A 63 -15.85 5.03 -18.92
CA GLN A 63 -14.71 4.90 -17.97
C GLN A 63 -14.94 5.69 -16.66
N SER A 64 -16.04 6.45 -16.55
CA SER A 64 -16.33 7.35 -15.43
C SER A 64 -16.31 6.69 -14.06
N ASN A 65 -16.76 5.43 -13.95
CA ASN A 65 -16.91 4.80 -12.63
C ASN A 65 -15.59 4.27 -12.07
N ALA A 66 -14.68 3.80 -12.91
CA ALA A 66 -13.41 3.23 -12.45
C ALA A 66 -12.47 4.31 -11.89
N HIS A 67 -12.39 5.45 -12.56
CA HIS A 67 -11.55 6.57 -12.11
C HIS A 67 -12.07 7.22 -10.82
N ASP A 68 -13.39 7.27 -10.61
CA ASP A 68 -13.95 7.76 -9.36
C ASP A 68 -13.68 6.78 -8.20
N THR A 69 -13.74 5.46 -8.43
CA THR A 69 -13.34 4.47 -7.41
C THR A 69 -11.86 4.53 -7.05
N GLU A 70 -10.99 4.71 -8.04
CA GLU A 70 -9.54 4.84 -7.83
C GLU A 70 -9.20 6.11 -7.05
N ARG A 71 -9.84 7.24 -7.38
CA ARG A 71 -9.67 8.50 -6.66
C ARG A 71 -10.11 8.38 -5.20
N HIS A 72 -11.29 7.82 -4.94
CA HIS A 72 -11.76 7.63 -3.57
C HIS A 72 -10.83 6.71 -2.76
N HIS A 73 -10.24 5.70 -3.40
CA HIS A 73 -9.24 4.86 -2.76
C HIS A 73 -7.97 5.65 -2.40
N LEU A 74 -7.44 6.47 -3.33
CA LEU A 74 -6.27 7.31 -3.08
C LEU A 74 -6.53 8.34 -1.97
N GLU A 75 -7.72 8.96 -1.95
CA GLU A 75 -8.12 9.89 -0.88
C GLU A 75 -8.22 9.19 0.48
N ALA A 76 -8.70 7.95 0.53
CA ALA A 76 -8.75 7.17 1.76
C ALA A 76 -7.34 6.84 2.28
N LEU A 77 -6.42 6.42 1.40
CA LEU A 77 -5.01 6.20 1.74
C LEU A 77 -4.35 7.48 2.26
N LEU A 78 -4.66 8.64 1.68
CA LEU A 78 -4.12 9.92 2.13
C LEU A 78 -4.59 10.27 3.55
N ARG A 79 -5.87 10.06 3.86
CA ARG A 79 -6.42 10.28 5.23
C ARG A 79 -5.77 9.33 6.24
N GLU A 80 -5.58 8.07 5.87
CA GLU A 80 -4.93 7.08 6.73
C GLU A 80 -3.47 7.47 7.01
N ASN A 81 -2.72 7.89 5.98
CA ASN A 81 -1.35 8.36 6.15
C ASN A 81 -1.28 9.60 7.08
N GLN A 82 -2.19 10.57 6.91
CA GLN A 82 -2.29 11.73 7.81
C GLN A 82 -2.57 11.32 9.26
N TYR A 83 -3.47 10.36 9.47
CA TYR A 83 -3.75 9.81 10.78
C TYR A 83 -2.52 9.15 11.41
N GLN A 84 -1.77 8.36 10.63
CA GLN A 84 -0.53 7.73 11.08
C GLN A 84 0.55 8.75 11.45
N GLN A 85 0.66 9.85 10.70
CA GLN A 85 1.57 10.96 11.04
C GLN A 85 1.21 11.58 12.40
N LEU A 86 -0.08 11.86 12.65
CA LEU A 86 -0.56 12.40 13.92
C LEU A 86 -0.30 11.46 15.10
N LEU A 87 -0.53 10.15 14.91
CA LEU A 87 -0.23 9.16 15.93
C LEU A 87 1.26 9.06 16.21
N LEU A 88 2.09 9.10 15.17
CA LEU A 88 3.53 9.06 15.31
C LEU A 88 4.04 10.29 16.06
N GLU A 89 3.54 11.49 15.74
CA GLU A 89 3.89 12.72 16.45
C GLU A 89 3.60 12.63 17.96
N LYS A 90 2.44 12.08 18.34
CA LYS A 90 2.09 11.85 19.74
C LYS A 90 3.07 10.88 20.41
N LYS A 91 3.47 9.82 19.71
CA LYS A 91 4.43 8.83 20.20
C LYS A 91 5.82 9.45 20.37
N THR A 92 6.27 10.27 19.42
CA THR A 92 7.56 10.97 19.50
C THR A 92 7.60 11.91 20.69
N LYS A 93 6.55 12.73 20.90
CA LYS A 93 6.46 13.61 22.08
C LYS A 93 6.49 12.84 23.40
N ALA A 94 5.83 11.68 23.46
CA ALA A 94 5.86 10.83 24.65
C ALA A 94 7.25 10.22 24.87
N LEU A 95 7.93 9.82 23.80
CA LEU A 95 9.28 9.28 23.84
C LEU A 95 10.31 10.34 24.28
N GLU A 96 10.22 11.56 23.73
CA GLU A 96 11.07 12.70 24.11
C GLU A 96 10.97 13.00 25.61
N LYS A 97 9.75 13.00 26.18
CA LYS A 97 9.55 13.18 27.63
C LYS A 97 10.24 12.09 28.44
N LYS A 98 10.15 10.82 28.00
CA LYS A 98 10.81 9.68 28.67
C LYS A 98 12.33 9.75 28.54
N HIS A 99 12.83 10.09 27.36
CA HIS A 99 14.25 10.27 27.09
C HIS A 99 14.84 11.39 27.94
N ASN A 100 14.20 12.56 28.00
CA ASN A 100 14.64 13.66 28.86
C ASN A 100 14.65 13.27 30.35
N ALA A 101 13.61 12.57 30.82
CA ALA A 101 13.57 12.06 32.19
C ALA A 101 14.72 11.07 32.48
N SER A 102 15.08 10.22 31.52
CA SER A 102 16.22 9.31 31.60
C SER A 102 17.55 10.07 31.70
N LEU A 103 17.77 11.08 30.84
CA LEU A 103 18.96 11.92 30.87
C LEU A 103 19.10 12.66 32.22
N HIS A 104 18.01 13.23 32.73
CA HIS A 104 18.01 13.86 34.05
C HIS A 104 18.30 12.87 35.18
N ALA A 105 17.72 11.67 35.13
CA ALA A 105 18.01 10.61 36.08
C ALA A 105 19.49 10.20 36.06
N GLY A 106 20.08 10.08 34.86
CA GLY A 106 21.51 9.83 34.67
C GLY A 106 22.38 10.88 35.37
N ARG A 107 22.12 12.17 35.12
CA ARG A 107 22.85 13.27 35.77
C ARG A 107 22.77 13.21 37.30
N VAL A 108 21.61 12.86 37.86
CA VAL A 108 21.42 12.71 39.30
C VAL A 108 22.24 11.53 39.84
N VAL A 109 22.24 10.40 39.14
CA VAL A 109 23.05 9.23 39.51
C VAL A 109 24.53 9.57 39.51
N ASP A 110 25.01 10.24 38.46
CA ASP A 110 26.42 10.62 38.31
C ASP A 110 26.85 11.59 39.41
N PHE A 111 26.02 12.59 39.71
CA PHE A 111 26.27 13.52 40.80
C PHE A 111 26.34 12.83 42.18
N VAL A 112 25.39 11.94 42.48
CA VAL A 112 25.37 11.21 43.75
C VAL A 112 26.57 10.26 43.86
N LYS A 113 26.95 9.58 42.78
CA LYS A 113 28.16 8.74 42.72
C LYS A 113 29.41 9.57 43.01
N ALA A 114 29.58 10.71 42.35
CA ALA A 114 30.73 11.61 42.55
C ALA A 114 30.80 12.12 44.00
N ARG A 115 29.67 12.52 44.57
CA ARG A 115 29.58 12.97 45.97
C ARG A 115 29.90 11.85 46.97
N ASN A 116 29.42 10.62 46.73
CA ASN A 116 29.68 9.48 47.61
C ASN A 116 31.15 9.07 47.57
N ALA A 117 31.78 9.09 46.38
CA ALA A 117 33.20 8.84 46.22
C ALA A 117 34.06 9.83 47.03
N GLN A 118 33.67 11.11 47.08
CA GLN A 118 34.35 12.12 47.89
C GLN A 118 34.16 11.94 49.40
N ARG A 119 33.05 11.34 49.85
CA ARG A 119 32.70 11.22 51.27
C ARG A 119 32.99 9.84 51.88
N LYS A 120 33.56 8.89 51.13
CA LYS A 120 33.80 7.48 51.53
C LYS A 120 32.56 6.83 52.18
N ASN A 121 31.37 7.18 51.70
CA ASN A 121 30.11 6.74 52.31
C ASN A 121 29.20 6.10 51.24
N ASN A 122 28.83 4.84 51.43
CA ASN A 122 28.22 3.98 50.41
C ASN A 122 26.70 3.78 50.56
N ASP A 123 26.07 4.34 51.59
CA ASP A 123 24.73 3.89 52.02
C ASP A 123 23.52 4.54 51.33
N ARG A 124 23.66 5.15 50.14
CA ARG A 124 22.51 5.78 49.46
C ARG A 124 21.92 4.91 48.35
N PRO A 125 20.60 4.60 48.38
CA PRO A 125 19.97 3.78 47.36
C PRO A 125 19.87 4.53 46.02
N LEU A 126 20.63 4.06 45.02
CA LEU A 126 20.64 4.58 43.64
C LEU A 126 19.79 3.75 42.67
N ALA A 127 19.17 2.66 43.13
CA ALA A 127 18.58 1.63 42.27
C ALA A 127 17.49 2.16 41.32
N VAL A 128 16.62 3.05 41.78
CA VAL A 128 15.51 3.61 40.98
C VAL A 128 15.99 4.59 39.91
N PRO A 129 16.80 5.63 40.22
CA PRO A 129 17.29 6.55 39.21
C PRO A 129 18.31 5.87 38.26
N ALA A 130 19.07 4.87 38.72
CA ALA A 130 19.98 4.09 37.86
C ALA A 130 19.23 3.26 36.82
N ARG A 131 18.11 2.61 37.19
CA ARG A 131 17.25 1.89 36.24
C ARG A 131 16.59 2.81 35.20
N LYS A 132 16.24 4.03 35.59
CA LYS A 132 15.70 5.02 34.65
C LYS A 132 16.76 5.54 33.69
N ALA A 133 18.00 5.70 34.16
CA ALA A 133 19.14 6.12 33.34
C ALA A 133 19.60 5.04 32.35
N SER A 134 19.47 3.74 32.68
CA SER A 134 19.87 2.65 31.78
C SER A 134 18.95 2.47 30.58
N ALA A 135 17.72 2.99 30.62
CA ALA A 135 16.78 2.94 29.51
C ALA A 135 17.10 3.95 28.38
N ASN A 136 18.17 4.74 28.52
CA ASN A 136 18.51 5.79 27.57
C ASN A 136 18.79 5.26 26.16
N ASP A 137 19.55 4.17 26.06
CA ASP A 137 19.92 3.56 24.78
C ASP A 137 18.68 3.05 24.00
N ASP A 138 17.71 2.49 24.72
CA ASP A 138 16.43 2.06 24.14
C ASP A 138 15.63 3.24 23.59
N TYR A 139 15.60 4.38 24.30
CA TYR A 139 14.92 5.57 23.82
C TYR A 139 15.59 6.19 22.60
N VAL A 140 16.92 6.14 22.51
CA VAL A 140 17.68 6.61 21.34
C VAL A 140 17.34 5.75 20.12
N LYS A 141 17.35 4.42 20.25
CA LYS A 141 16.97 3.50 19.16
C LYS A 141 15.53 3.71 18.71
N MET A 142 14.58 3.78 19.65
CA MET A 142 13.18 4.08 19.32
C MET A 142 13.01 5.44 18.66
N GLY A 143 13.86 6.42 18.98
CA GLY A 143 13.85 7.74 18.36
C GLY A 143 14.22 7.68 16.89
N ILE A 144 15.28 6.94 16.56
CA ILE A 144 15.71 6.69 15.17
C ILE A 144 14.60 5.97 14.40
N ASP A 145 14.00 4.93 14.97
CA ASP A 145 12.91 4.18 14.32
C ASP A 145 11.71 5.09 14.01
N PHE A 146 11.36 5.99 14.92
CA PHE A 146 10.28 6.95 14.71
C PHE A 146 10.63 8.01 13.67
N GLU A 147 11.89 8.43 13.58
CA GLU A 147 12.38 9.36 12.57
C GLU A 147 12.30 8.76 11.17
N ILE A 148 12.82 7.53 10.99
CA ILE A 148 12.71 6.79 9.72
C ILE A 148 11.24 6.64 9.34
N LYS A 149 10.38 6.24 10.29
CA LYS A 149 8.95 6.09 10.02
C LYS A 149 8.28 7.41 9.63
N ARG A 150 8.67 8.53 10.22
CA ARG A 150 8.17 9.86 9.88
C ARG A 150 8.53 10.20 8.43
N GLU A 151 9.78 9.97 8.04
CA GLU A 151 10.24 10.24 6.67
C GLU A 151 9.51 9.39 5.64
N LEU A 152 9.32 8.10 5.92
CA LEU A 152 8.53 7.20 5.06
C LEU A 152 7.10 7.71 4.88
N LEU A 153 6.42 8.10 5.96
CA LEU A 153 5.06 8.61 5.88
C LEU A 153 4.98 9.94 5.10
N VAL A 154 5.97 10.81 5.23
CA VAL A 154 6.06 12.07 4.46
C VAL A 154 6.28 11.79 2.98
N TYR A 155 7.13 10.82 2.65
CA TYR A 155 7.35 10.40 1.27
C TYR A 155 6.10 9.77 0.65
N GLU A 156 5.45 8.86 1.37
CA GLU A 156 4.20 8.23 0.95
C GLU A 156 3.10 9.28 0.69
N LYS A 157 2.96 10.27 1.58
CA LYS A 157 2.03 11.39 1.36
C LYS A 157 2.29 12.10 0.03
N LYS A 158 3.55 12.47 -0.25
CA LYS A 158 3.93 13.14 -1.50
C LYS A 158 3.61 12.27 -2.72
N LEU A 159 3.86 10.97 -2.63
CA LEU A 159 3.55 10.03 -3.70
C LEU A 159 2.03 9.94 -3.97
N LEU A 160 1.21 9.88 -2.92
CA LEU A 160 -0.24 9.85 -3.04
C LEU A 160 -0.79 11.16 -3.63
N GLU A 161 -0.29 12.30 -3.19
CA GLU A 161 -0.66 13.62 -3.72
C GLU A 161 -0.30 13.76 -5.21
N GLN A 162 0.88 13.27 -5.60
CA GLN A 162 1.30 13.24 -7.01
C GLN A 162 0.37 12.36 -7.84
N LYS A 163 0.04 11.15 -7.39
CA LYS A 163 -0.89 10.26 -8.09
C LYS A 163 -2.27 10.89 -8.28
N ILE A 164 -2.81 11.54 -7.24
CA ILE A 164 -4.08 12.25 -7.33
C ILE A 164 -3.99 13.39 -8.37
N LYS A 165 -2.89 14.13 -8.41
CA LYS A 165 -2.67 15.22 -9.35
C LYS A 165 -2.54 14.73 -10.80
N ASP A 166 -1.81 13.64 -11.02
CA ASP A 166 -1.64 13.07 -12.35
C ASP A 166 -2.96 12.48 -12.88
N MET A 167 -3.77 11.89 -11.99
CA MET A 167 -5.14 11.48 -12.32
C MET A 167 -6.04 12.66 -12.72
N ALA A 168 -5.93 13.80 -12.04
CA ALA A 168 -6.67 15.01 -12.41
C ALA A 168 -6.23 15.57 -13.78
N ARG A 169 -4.93 15.52 -14.08
CA ARG A 169 -4.38 15.95 -15.39
C ARG A 169 -4.85 15.06 -16.55
N LEU A 170 -4.93 13.75 -16.33
CA LEU A 170 -5.42 12.79 -17.33
C LEU A 170 -6.92 12.99 -17.63
N ARG A 171 -7.68 13.60 -16.71
CA ARG A 171 -9.13 13.90 -16.87
C ARG A 171 -9.42 15.20 -17.63
N GLY A 172 -8.42 16.05 -17.85
CA GLY A 172 -8.60 17.35 -18.53
C GLY A 172 -9.22 18.46 -17.67
N ASP A 173 -9.21 18.32 -16.33
CA ASP A 173 -9.80 19.28 -15.39
C ASP A 173 -8.89 20.51 -15.08
N VAL A 174 -8.11 21.00 -16.06
CA VAL A 174 -7.27 22.21 -15.91
C VAL A 174 -7.69 23.30 -16.88
#